data_AF-A0AA40F4T5-F1
#
_entry.id   AF-A0AA40F4T5-F1
#
_cell.length_a   1.000
_cell.length_b   1.000
_cell.length_c   1.000
_cell.angle_alpha   90.00
_cell.angle_beta   90.00
_cell.angle_gamma   90.00
#
_symmetry.space_group_name_H-M   'P 1'
#
loop_
_entity.id
_entity.type
_entity.pdbx_description
1 polymer ?
#
loop_
_entity_poly.entity_id
_entity_poly.type
_entity_poly.pdbx_seq_one_letter_code
_entity_poly.pdbx_strand_id
1 'polypeptide(L)'
;MTSPSSSGSFVYEPLDPLRDCTRLIEIEHCTNAMGPDLRCHVKQVLFSDRPKYRALSYMWGDETARFPIHLNGKWFTVAENLFRALGFLRREKFAGPFWIDAICINQDDIQEKNRQIRIMPHIYFCASAVLVWLGLYPEAEIVEESKRMGDPILGSFLTYASTVEKATRRLLRDCGYWKRLWIIQEIGKAASIEVCYATSLPDTGYPGGVQYRDRSLHWDAFIGKIRGPDRKRGRTGALRMNDQLKWKDKGSHTLRSLLEAHHDALCKNPRDKVYGLAGLAEDCYGFPVDYAKSLFEVWADTLQFLQDGGHVKDEADLLDLAAILMNALGGPSQVMPPPGTSCSVELELRGLLPVGTMAKIGPTTDDMMVSSESGTTGRPASIGAADTRRSRTRA
;
A
#
# COMPACT_ATOMS: atom_id res chain seq x y z
N MET A 1 22.00 -41.54 -2.17
CA MET A 1 21.79 -40.81 -3.44
C MET A 1 20.33 -40.38 -3.48
N THR A 2 20.05 -39.17 -3.03
CA THR A 2 18.70 -38.56 -3.12
C THR A 2 18.63 -37.77 -4.42
N SER A 3 17.63 -38.10 -5.24
CA SER A 3 17.39 -37.59 -6.59
C SER A 3 17.31 -36.04 -6.65
N PRO A 4 17.67 -35.40 -7.78
CA PRO A 4 17.50 -33.96 -7.94
C PRO A 4 16.01 -33.61 -7.91
N SER A 5 15.70 -32.63 -7.07
CA SER A 5 14.42 -31.96 -6.87
C SER A 5 13.72 -31.59 -8.18
N SER A 6 12.42 -31.88 -8.26
CA SER A 6 11.54 -31.54 -9.37
C SER A 6 11.61 -30.05 -9.73
N SER A 7 12.13 -29.74 -10.91
CA SER A 7 12.20 -28.41 -11.53
C SER A 7 10.83 -27.93 -12.04
N GLY A 8 9.84 -27.86 -11.15
CA GLY A 8 8.46 -27.45 -11.48
C GLY A 8 8.11 -26.06 -10.93
N SER A 9 7.06 -25.47 -11.48
CA SER A 9 6.41 -24.28 -10.89
C SER A 9 5.73 -24.65 -9.57
N PHE A 10 5.72 -23.72 -8.62
CA PHE A 10 5.00 -23.87 -7.37
C PHE A 10 3.48 -23.92 -7.63
N VAL A 11 2.78 -24.80 -6.91
CA VAL A 11 1.33 -24.96 -6.97
C VAL A 11 0.82 -24.96 -5.54
N TYR A 12 -0.20 -24.15 -5.27
CA TYR A 12 -0.82 -24.07 -3.96
C TYR A 12 -1.59 -25.34 -3.63
N GLU A 13 -1.37 -25.87 -2.43
CA GLU A 13 -2.30 -26.83 -1.82
C GLU A 13 -3.50 -26.04 -1.25
N PRO A 14 -4.75 -26.42 -1.55
CA PRO A 14 -5.93 -25.69 -1.06
C PRO A 14 -5.95 -25.53 0.46
N LEU A 15 -6.29 -24.34 0.95
CA LEU A 15 -6.53 -24.13 2.37
C LEU A 15 -7.73 -24.94 2.85
N ASP A 16 -7.68 -25.37 4.11
CA ASP A 16 -8.76 -26.11 4.75
C ASP A 16 -10.06 -25.27 4.73
N PRO A 17 -11.16 -25.78 4.15
CA PRO A 17 -12.40 -25.02 4.04
C PRO A 17 -13.20 -24.93 5.34
N LEU A 18 -12.94 -25.79 6.31
CA LEU A 18 -13.71 -25.92 7.55
C LEU A 18 -13.02 -25.30 8.76
N ARG A 19 -11.73 -24.96 8.63
CA ARG A 19 -10.92 -24.41 9.73
C ARG A 19 -10.32 -23.08 9.35
N ASP A 20 -10.37 -22.13 10.30
CA ASP A 20 -9.68 -20.86 10.14
C ASP A 20 -8.17 -21.11 10.08
N CYS A 21 -7.60 -20.91 8.90
CA CYS A 21 -6.21 -21.18 8.60
C CYS A 21 -5.63 -20.18 7.60
N THR A 22 -4.31 -20.12 7.55
CA THR A 22 -3.57 -19.34 6.56
C THR A 22 -2.24 -20.04 6.25
N ARG A 23 -1.44 -19.48 5.34
CA ARG A 23 -0.07 -19.93 5.12
C ARG A 23 0.90 -18.97 5.77
N LEU A 24 2.06 -19.48 6.15
CA LEU A 24 3.20 -18.70 6.61
C LEU A 24 4.44 -19.11 5.84
N ILE A 25 5.35 -18.17 5.67
CA ILE A 25 6.61 -18.37 4.97
C ILE A 25 7.81 -18.27 5.91
N GLU A 26 8.78 -19.16 5.77
CA GLU A 26 10.08 -19.09 6.43
C GLU A 26 11.15 -18.87 5.38
N ILE A 27 11.99 -17.84 5.56
CA ILE A 27 13.03 -17.49 4.60
C ILE A 27 14.30 -18.23 4.99
N GLU A 28 14.92 -18.97 4.07
CA GLU A 28 16.16 -19.69 4.35
C GLU A 28 17.32 -18.70 4.61
N HIS A 29 18.03 -18.92 5.73
CA HIS A 29 19.29 -18.23 5.99
C HIS A 29 20.42 -18.93 5.22
N CYS A 30 20.83 -18.37 4.09
CA CYS A 30 22.03 -18.83 3.40
C CYS A 30 23.30 -18.35 4.13
N THR A 31 24.35 -19.18 4.11
CA THR A 31 25.70 -18.79 4.58
C THR A 31 26.29 -17.66 3.76
N ASN A 32 25.86 -17.50 2.50
CA ASN A 32 26.18 -16.37 1.64
C ASN A 32 24.94 -15.46 1.49
N ALA A 33 24.73 -14.56 2.44
CA ALA A 33 23.59 -13.63 2.49
C ALA A 33 23.42 -12.76 1.23
N MET A 34 24.47 -12.67 0.41
CA MET A 34 24.56 -11.93 -0.86
C MET A 34 24.16 -12.73 -2.11
N GLY A 35 23.89 -14.03 -2.01
CA GLY A 35 23.50 -14.85 -3.16
C GLY A 35 22.14 -14.45 -3.74
N PRO A 36 21.95 -14.41 -5.07
CA PRO A 36 20.69 -13.99 -5.70
C PRO A 36 19.54 -14.97 -5.47
N ASP A 37 19.83 -16.19 -5.03
CA ASP A 37 18.85 -17.26 -4.85
C ASP A 37 18.10 -17.09 -3.53
N LEU A 38 16.88 -16.54 -3.58
CA LEU A 38 15.96 -16.46 -2.45
C LEU A 38 15.13 -17.74 -2.39
N ARG A 39 15.29 -18.48 -1.28
CA ARG A 39 14.55 -19.71 -1.00
C ARG A 39 13.71 -19.52 0.25
N CYS A 40 12.46 -19.93 0.16
CA CYS A 40 11.52 -19.88 1.25
C CYS A 40 10.77 -21.20 1.36
N HIS A 41 10.33 -21.52 2.58
CA HIS A 41 9.43 -22.62 2.86
C HIS A 41 8.05 -22.06 3.21
N VAL A 42 7.01 -22.55 2.54
CA VAL A 42 5.62 -22.16 2.81
C VAL A 42 4.90 -23.32 3.47
N LYS A 43 4.23 -23.05 4.59
CA LYS A 43 3.44 -24.04 5.33
C LYS A 43 2.08 -23.49 5.71
N GLN A 44 1.06 -24.33 5.65
CA GLN A 44 -0.26 -24.02 6.20
C GLN A 44 -0.22 -24.12 7.74
N VAL A 45 -0.94 -23.22 8.41
CA VAL A 45 -1.11 -23.19 9.86
C VAL A 45 -2.56 -22.91 10.22
N LEU A 46 -3.01 -23.45 11.35
CA LEU A 46 -4.33 -23.15 11.92
C LEU A 46 -4.19 -22.00 12.92
N PHE A 47 -5.15 -21.09 12.98
CA PHE A 47 -5.15 -20.05 14.02
C PHE A 47 -5.37 -20.65 15.43
N SER A 48 -6.05 -21.80 15.52
CA SER A 48 -6.23 -22.56 16.77
C SER A 48 -4.91 -22.92 17.45
N ASP A 49 -3.85 -23.12 16.66
CA ASP A 49 -2.52 -23.50 17.13
C ASP A 49 -1.73 -22.31 17.67
N ARG A 50 -2.30 -21.10 17.58
CA ARG A 50 -1.71 -19.83 18.02
C ARG A 50 -0.28 -19.64 17.48
N PRO A 51 -0.08 -19.72 16.15
CA PRO A 51 1.24 -19.61 15.56
C PRO A 51 1.85 -18.25 15.87
N LYS A 52 3.14 -18.21 16.18
CA LYS A 52 3.90 -16.95 16.32
C LYS A 52 4.51 -16.59 14.98
N TYR A 53 4.13 -15.44 14.43
CA TYR A 53 4.62 -14.93 13.15
C TYR A 53 4.63 -13.41 13.12
N ARG A 54 5.35 -12.84 12.15
CA ARG A 54 5.28 -11.41 11.81
C ARG A 54 4.52 -11.24 10.50
N ALA A 55 3.84 -10.12 10.30
CA ALA A 55 3.22 -9.80 9.00
C ALA A 55 4.08 -8.75 8.27
N LEU A 56 4.24 -8.90 6.96
CA LEU A 56 4.88 -7.87 6.12
C LEU A 56 3.81 -6.96 5.54
N SER A 57 3.98 -5.65 5.74
CA SER A 57 3.24 -4.60 5.03
C SER A 57 4.20 -3.85 4.12
N TYR A 58 3.95 -3.85 2.83
CA TYR A 58 4.83 -3.25 1.82
C TYR A 58 4.01 -2.66 0.67
N MET A 59 4.54 -1.62 0.02
CA MET A 59 3.89 -1.06 -1.16
C MET A 59 4.07 -1.98 -2.37
N TRP A 60 3.06 -2.08 -3.24
CA TRP A 60 3.28 -2.68 -4.55
C TRP A 60 4.37 -1.91 -5.31
N GLY A 61 5.28 -2.64 -5.95
CA GLY A 61 6.26 -2.05 -6.85
C GLY A 61 5.77 -2.06 -8.29
N ASP A 62 6.69 -1.91 -9.23
CA ASP A 62 6.46 -2.31 -10.60
C ASP A 62 6.09 -3.81 -10.64
N GLU A 63 4.86 -4.09 -11.07
CA GLU A 63 4.33 -5.46 -11.19
C GLU A 63 4.68 -6.10 -12.54
N THR A 64 5.22 -5.33 -13.49
CA THR A 64 5.70 -5.85 -14.78
C THR A 64 7.01 -6.60 -14.59
N ALA A 65 7.87 -6.11 -13.70
CA ALA A 65 9.11 -6.77 -13.33
C ALA A 65 8.84 -7.95 -12.37
N ARG A 66 9.05 -9.17 -12.88
CA ARG A 66 8.87 -10.42 -12.13
C ARG A 66 10.23 -11.04 -11.80
N PHE A 67 10.48 -11.23 -10.51
CA PHE A 67 11.73 -11.78 -9.99
C PHE A 67 11.50 -13.20 -9.47
N PRO A 68 12.35 -14.17 -9.86
CA PRO A 68 12.18 -15.55 -9.46
C PRO A 68 12.68 -15.77 -8.02
N ILE A 69 11.93 -16.59 -7.28
CA ILE A 69 12.30 -17.15 -5.97
C ILE A 69 11.95 -18.64 -5.96
N HIS A 70 12.46 -19.37 -4.98
CA HIS A 70 12.06 -20.75 -4.73
C HIS A 70 11.12 -20.84 -3.53
N LEU A 71 9.94 -21.43 -3.73
CA LEU A 71 9.03 -21.81 -2.65
C LEU A 71 8.96 -23.33 -2.55
N ASN A 72 9.33 -23.91 -1.41
CA ASN A 72 9.38 -25.36 -1.22
C ASN A 72 10.18 -26.08 -2.35
N GLY A 73 11.29 -25.49 -2.79
CA GLY A 73 12.13 -26.01 -3.87
C GLY A 73 11.57 -25.86 -5.29
N LYS A 74 10.42 -25.20 -5.48
CA LYS A 74 9.77 -24.96 -6.78
C LYS A 74 9.83 -23.49 -7.18
N TRP A 75 9.79 -23.21 -8.48
CA TRP A 75 9.85 -21.83 -8.99
C TRP A 75 8.58 -21.05 -8.68
N PHE A 76 8.74 -19.81 -8.22
CA PHE A 76 7.67 -18.85 -8.01
C PHE A 76 8.18 -17.44 -8.38
N THR A 77 7.29 -16.53 -8.76
CA THR A 77 7.68 -15.17 -9.14
C THR A 77 7.01 -14.12 -8.27
N VAL A 78 7.78 -13.13 -7.81
CA VAL A 78 7.30 -11.99 -7.04
C VAL A 78 7.64 -10.68 -7.75
N ALA A 79 6.93 -9.60 -7.41
CA ALA A 79 7.28 -8.26 -7.89
C ALA A 79 8.62 -7.79 -7.28
N GLU A 80 9.28 -6.84 -7.93
CA GLU A 80 10.60 -6.34 -7.52
C GLU A 80 10.64 -5.89 -6.06
N ASN A 81 9.65 -5.09 -5.63
CA ASN A 81 9.68 -4.54 -4.28
C ASN A 81 9.58 -5.65 -3.21
N LEU A 82 8.79 -6.70 -3.48
CA LEU A 82 8.72 -7.85 -2.59
C LEU A 82 10.01 -8.67 -2.62
N PHE A 83 10.63 -8.85 -3.78
CA PHE A 83 11.95 -9.50 -3.88
C PHE A 83 13.00 -8.77 -3.02
N ARG A 84 13.04 -7.43 -3.09
CA ARG A 84 13.93 -6.60 -2.27
C ARG A 84 13.59 -6.71 -0.78
N ALA A 85 12.31 -6.72 -0.42
CA ALA A 85 11.86 -6.91 0.97
C ALA A 85 12.30 -8.29 1.53
N LEU A 86 12.09 -9.37 0.78
CA LEU A 86 12.55 -10.72 1.17
C LEU A 86 14.07 -10.77 1.34
N GLY A 87 14.82 -10.12 0.44
CA GLY A 87 16.27 -9.98 0.55
C GLY A 87 16.69 -9.24 1.82
N PHE A 88 16.01 -8.15 2.17
CA PHE A 88 16.21 -7.43 3.43
C PHE A 88 15.93 -8.32 4.65
N LEU A 89 14.77 -8.98 4.69
CA LEU A 89 14.38 -9.86 5.80
C LEU A 89 15.40 -10.99 6.02
N ARG A 90 15.94 -11.55 4.93
CA ARG A 90 16.99 -12.57 4.97
C ARG A 90 18.30 -12.03 5.58
N ARG A 91 18.75 -10.83 5.15
CA ARG A 91 20.01 -10.22 5.59
C ARG A 91 19.98 -9.78 7.05
N GLU A 92 18.87 -9.20 7.48
CA GLU A 92 18.65 -8.81 8.88
C GLU A 92 18.42 -10.01 9.81
N LYS A 93 18.35 -11.23 9.25
CA LYS A 93 18.16 -12.50 9.98
C LYS A 93 16.97 -12.45 10.93
N PHE A 94 15.86 -11.84 10.49
CA PHE A 94 14.63 -11.88 11.25
C PHE A 94 14.22 -13.35 11.46
N ALA A 95 14.12 -13.75 12.73
CA ALA A 95 13.82 -15.13 13.08
C ALA A 95 12.32 -15.44 12.99
N GLY A 96 11.99 -16.63 12.54
CA GLY A 96 10.62 -17.14 12.52
C GLY A 96 9.83 -16.82 11.25
N PRO A 97 8.57 -17.26 11.18
CA PRO A 97 7.78 -17.17 9.98
C PRO A 97 7.16 -15.79 9.76
N PHE A 98 6.88 -15.49 8.50
CA PHE A 98 6.21 -14.28 8.03
C PHE A 98 4.87 -14.62 7.36
N TRP A 99 3.90 -13.74 7.52
CA TRP A 99 2.75 -13.66 6.66
C TRP A 99 2.98 -12.55 5.63
N ILE A 100 2.85 -12.90 4.35
CA ILE A 100 2.97 -11.98 3.22
C ILE A 100 1.82 -12.29 2.26
N ASP A 101 0.88 -11.37 2.12
CA ASP A 101 -0.35 -11.51 1.33
C ASP A 101 -0.13 -12.12 -0.07
N ALA A 102 0.86 -11.63 -0.82
CA ALA A 102 1.15 -12.03 -2.19
C ALA A 102 1.70 -13.47 -2.31
N ILE A 103 2.13 -14.10 -1.21
CA ILE A 103 2.63 -15.48 -1.17
C ILE A 103 1.73 -16.39 -0.33
N CYS A 104 1.13 -15.87 0.73
CA CYS A 104 0.35 -16.69 1.67
C CYS A 104 -1.07 -16.95 1.15
N ILE A 105 -1.58 -16.06 0.29
CA ILE A 105 -2.88 -16.17 -0.38
C ILE A 105 -2.66 -16.59 -1.83
N ASN A 106 -3.37 -17.63 -2.26
CA ASN A 106 -3.48 -17.97 -3.66
C ASN A 106 -4.31 -16.89 -4.39
N GLN A 107 -3.63 -15.97 -5.05
CA GLN A 107 -4.26 -14.82 -5.72
C GLN A 107 -5.15 -15.23 -6.90
N ASP A 108 -4.94 -16.42 -7.47
CA ASP A 108 -5.68 -16.96 -8.61
C ASP A 108 -6.95 -17.72 -8.20
N ASP A 109 -7.09 -18.07 -6.91
CA ASP A 109 -8.31 -18.66 -6.35
C ASP A 109 -9.14 -17.57 -5.67
N ILE A 110 -10.19 -17.10 -6.36
CA ILE A 110 -11.09 -16.05 -5.86
C ILE A 110 -11.75 -16.46 -4.54
N GLN A 111 -12.12 -17.73 -4.36
CA GLN A 111 -12.78 -18.19 -3.14
C GLN A 111 -11.82 -18.23 -1.97
N GLU A 112 -10.57 -18.66 -2.17
CA GLU A 112 -9.53 -18.54 -1.17
C GLU A 112 -9.24 -17.08 -0.84
N LYS A 113 -9.05 -16.23 -1.86
CA LYS A 113 -8.78 -14.80 -1.71
C LYS A 113 -9.87 -14.10 -0.90
N ASN A 114 -11.14 -14.28 -1.27
CA ASN A 114 -12.28 -13.70 -0.55
C ASN A 114 -12.25 -14.08 0.94
N ARG A 115 -12.01 -15.37 1.24
CA ARG A 115 -11.91 -15.86 2.62
C ARG A 115 -10.75 -15.25 3.39
N GLN A 116 -9.55 -15.20 2.79
CA GLN A 116 -8.36 -14.66 3.43
C GLN A 116 -8.44 -13.14 3.65
N ILE A 117 -8.97 -12.38 2.68
CA ILE A 117 -9.17 -10.92 2.81
C ILE A 117 -10.15 -10.61 3.95
N ARG A 118 -11.25 -11.37 4.06
CA ARG A 118 -12.22 -11.21 5.16
C ARG A 118 -11.58 -11.37 6.54
N ILE A 119 -10.60 -12.26 6.70
CA ILE A 119 -9.90 -12.51 7.97
C ILE A 119 -8.57 -11.75 8.10
N MET A 120 -8.19 -10.94 7.12
CA MET A 120 -6.97 -10.14 7.14
C MET A 120 -6.84 -9.23 8.38
N PRO A 121 -7.90 -8.56 8.90
CA PRO A 121 -7.80 -7.84 10.17
C PRO A 121 -7.32 -8.74 11.33
N HIS A 122 -7.81 -9.97 11.38
CA HIS A 122 -7.44 -10.95 12.41
C HIS A 122 -5.99 -11.44 12.24
N ILE A 123 -5.54 -11.62 10.99
CA ILE A 123 -4.16 -11.99 10.68
C ILE A 123 -3.17 -10.94 11.16
N TYR A 124 -3.41 -9.66 10.88
CA TYR A 124 -2.52 -8.58 11.36
C TYR A 124 -2.62 -8.39 12.88
N PHE A 125 -3.80 -8.60 13.47
CA PHE A 125 -3.98 -8.57 14.91
C PHE A 125 -3.21 -9.69 15.64
N CYS A 126 -3.18 -10.90 15.10
CA CYS A 126 -2.47 -12.04 15.70
C CYS A 126 -0.96 -12.02 15.46
N ALA A 127 -0.47 -11.23 14.51
CA ALA A 127 0.96 -11.10 14.26
C ALA A 127 1.68 -10.48 15.48
N SER A 128 2.84 -11.03 15.85
CA SER A 128 3.64 -10.50 16.95
C SER A 128 4.19 -9.11 16.67
N ALA A 129 4.40 -8.80 15.39
CA ALA A 129 4.79 -7.49 14.89
C ALA A 129 4.43 -7.38 13.41
N VAL A 130 4.19 -6.15 12.96
CA VAL A 130 4.02 -5.81 11.55
C VAL A 130 5.28 -5.10 11.07
N LEU A 131 5.94 -5.69 10.08
CA LEU A 131 7.12 -5.14 9.44
C LEU A 131 6.67 -4.26 8.28
N VAL A 132 6.88 -2.96 8.40
CA VAL A 132 6.57 -1.98 7.36
C VAL A 132 7.78 -1.79 6.47
N TRP A 133 7.77 -2.32 5.25
CA TRP A 133 8.83 -2.14 4.28
C TRP A 133 8.56 -0.92 3.39
N LEU A 134 9.39 0.12 3.54
CA LEU A 134 9.27 1.38 2.78
C LEU A 134 10.03 1.36 1.46
N GLY A 135 10.90 0.39 1.23
CA GLY A 135 11.65 0.24 -0.01
C GLY A 135 13.16 0.41 0.14
N LEU A 136 13.84 0.28 -1.00
CA LEU A 136 15.24 0.65 -1.18
C LEU A 136 15.29 2.06 -1.74
N TYR A 137 16.06 2.93 -1.11
CA TYR A 137 16.32 4.30 -1.57
C TYR A 137 17.75 4.40 -2.11
N PRO A 138 17.94 4.42 -3.44
CA PRO A 138 19.24 4.60 -4.04
C PRO A 138 19.83 5.98 -3.71
N GLU A 139 21.15 6.09 -3.71
CA GLU A 139 21.85 7.35 -3.47
C GLU A 139 21.40 8.44 -4.46
N ALA A 140 21.16 8.07 -5.72
CA ALA A 140 20.66 8.99 -6.74
C ALA A 140 19.33 9.67 -6.36
N GLU A 141 18.39 8.92 -5.79
CA GLU A 141 17.09 9.45 -5.35
C GLU A 141 17.27 10.40 -4.16
N ILE A 142 18.16 10.04 -3.23
CA ILE A 142 18.49 10.88 -2.07
C ILE A 142 19.14 12.20 -2.53
N VAL A 143 20.08 12.13 -3.47
CA VAL A 143 20.74 13.30 -4.07
C VAL A 143 19.72 14.19 -4.78
N GLU A 144 18.79 13.60 -5.54
CA GLU A 144 17.75 14.34 -6.24
C GLU A 144 16.80 15.04 -5.27
N GLU A 145 16.33 14.35 -4.23
CA GLU A 145 15.48 14.97 -3.22
C GLU A 145 16.19 16.10 -2.48
N SER A 146 17.49 15.94 -2.22
CA SER A 146 18.32 17.00 -1.64
C SER A 146 18.33 18.27 -2.51
N LYS A 147 18.45 18.12 -3.84
CA LYS A 147 18.37 19.24 -4.78
C LYS A 147 16.99 19.90 -4.75
N ARG A 148 15.91 19.12 -4.73
CA ARG A 148 14.53 19.63 -4.62
C ARG A 148 14.27 20.39 -3.32
N MET A 149 15.01 20.05 -2.26
CA MET A 149 14.96 20.76 -0.98
C MET A 149 15.72 22.09 -0.97
N GLY A 150 16.42 22.45 -2.05
CA GLY A 150 17.29 23.63 -2.10
C GLY A 150 18.55 23.48 -1.24
N ASP A 151 18.95 22.25 -0.95
CA ASP A 151 20.08 21.89 -0.08
C ASP A 151 20.97 20.90 -0.85
N PRO A 152 21.62 21.33 -1.95
CA PRO A 152 22.44 20.43 -2.76
C PRO A 152 23.59 19.89 -1.93
N ILE A 153 23.87 18.60 -2.09
CA ILE A 153 24.95 17.92 -1.37
C ILE A 153 26.30 18.49 -1.84
N LEU A 154 26.84 19.41 -1.04
CA LEU A 154 28.09 20.13 -1.28
C LEU A 154 28.86 20.27 0.04
N GLY A 155 30.19 20.32 -0.02
CA GLY A 155 31.04 20.65 1.13
C GLY A 155 31.62 19.45 1.87
N SER A 156 31.89 19.62 3.17
CA SER A 156 32.62 18.66 4.01
C SER A 156 31.82 17.38 4.28
N PHE A 157 32.51 16.31 4.72
CA PHE A 157 31.86 15.02 5.07
C PHE A 157 30.72 15.15 6.09
N LEU A 158 30.87 16.02 7.10
CA LEU A 158 29.82 16.27 8.10
C LEU A 158 28.59 16.93 7.47
N THR A 159 28.82 17.89 6.56
CA THR A 159 27.75 18.57 5.83
C THR A 159 27.01 17.56 4.94
N TYR A 160 27.75 16.74 4.19
CA TYR A 160 27.23 15.64 3.37
C TYR A 160 26.31 14.72 4.18
N ALA A 161 26.79 14.19 5.30
CA ALA A 161 26.02 13.23 6.11
C ALA A 161 24.71 13.84 6.64
N SER A 162 24.73 15.11 7.06
CA SER A 162 23.54 15.80 7.57
C SER A 162 22.50 16.05 6.48
N THR A 163 22.94 16.44 5.29
CA THR A 163 22.08 16.72 4.14
C THR A 163 21.45 15.42 3.60
N VAL A 164 22.24 14.35 3.46
CA VAL A 164 21.74 13.00 3.11
C VAL A 164 20.68 12.53 4.10
N GLU A 165 20.92 12.71 5.40
CA GLU A 165 19.95 12.29 6.40
C GLU A 165 18.65 13.11 6.30
N LYS A 166 18.74 14.41 6.05
CA LYS A 166 17.58 15.30 5.89
C LYS A 166 16.73 14.92 4.67
N ALA A 167 17.37 14.65 3.53
CA ALA A 167 16.70 14.16 2.31
C ALA A 167 16.06 12.79 2.54
N THR A 168 16.79 11.84 3.13
CA THR A 168 16.27 10.51 3.48
C THR A 168 15.05 10.60 4.39
N ARG A 169 15.07 11.47 5.42
CA ARG A 169 13.92 11.68 6.31
C ARG A 169 12.68 12.16 5.54
N ARG A 170 12.85 13.04 4.54
CA ARG A 170 11.75 13.54 3.72
C ARG A 170 11.17 12.44 2.82
N LEU A 171 12.02 11.68 2.13
CA LEU A 171 11.60 10.53 1.32
C LEU A 171 10.79 9.54 2.16
N LEU A 172 11.31 9.12 3.32
CA LEU A 172 10.63 8.18 4.20
C LEU A 172 9.29 8.72 4.72
N ARG A 173 9.22 10.01 5.06
CA ARG A 173 8.00 10.63 5.59
C ARG A 173 6.89 10.70 4.54
N ASP A 174 7.24 11.08 3.32
CA ASP A 174 6.27 11.48 2.28
C ASP A 174 6.11 10.42 1.17
N CYS A 175 6.74 9.24 1.30
CA CYS A 175 6.65 8.16 0.30
C CYS A 175 5.21 7.65 0.07
N GLY A 176 5.00 7.04 -1.11
CA GLY A 176 3.70 6.57 -1.57
C GLY A 176 3.04 5.51 -0.66
N TYR A 177 3.84 4.77 0.11
CA TYR A 177 3.34 3.74 1.03
C TYR A 177 2.27 4.29 1.97
N TRP A 178 2.47 5.49 2.54
CA TRP A 178 1.55 6.11 3.51
C TRP A 178 0.21 6.54 2.93
N LYS A 179 0.07 6.52 1.61
CA LYS A 179 -1.17 6.87 0.93
C LYS A 179 -2.06 5.65 0.73
N ARG A 180 -1.57 4.43 0.93
CA ARG A 180 -2.34 3.20 0.66
C ARG A 180 -3.52 3.05 1.62
N LEU A 181 -4.61 2.46 1.13
CA LEU A 181 -5.79 2.15 1.94
C LEU A 181 -5.53 0.98 2.89
N TRP A 182 -5.00 -0.14 2.37
CA TRP A 182 -4.84 -1.37 3.15
C TRP A 182 -3.98 -1.18 4.40
N ILE A 183 -2.99 -0.27 4.37
CA ILE A 183 -2.12 -0.03 5.53
C ILE A 183 -2.86 0.49 6.76
N ILE A 184 -4.07 1.03 6.60
CA ILE A 184 -4.92 1.45 7.73
C ILE A 184 -5.28 0.22 8.57
N GLN A 185 -5.61 -0.90 7.93
CA GLN A 185 -5.83 -2.18 8.61
C GLN A 185 -4.54 -2.79 9.11
N GLU A 186 -3.54 -2.88 8.22
CA GLU A 186 -2.30 -3.59 8.48
C GLU A 186 -1.56 -3.01 9.68
N ILE A 187 -1.46 -1.68 9.75
CA ILE A 187 -0.78 -0.97 10.84
C ILE A 187 -1.74 -0.73 12.02
N GLY A 188 -3.02 -0.46 11.76
CA GLY A 188 -4.02 -0.19 12.79
C GLY A 188 -4.22 -1.38 13.75
N LYS A 189 -4.24 -2.61 13.21
CA LYS A 189 -4.39 -3.84 13.99
C LYS A 189 -3.09 -4.37 14.61
N ALA A 190 -1.95 -3.79 14.27
CA ALA A 190 -0.65 -4.24 14.74
C ALA A 190 -0.50 -4.11 16.27
N ALA A 191 0.00 -5.17 16.91
CA ALA A 191 0.42 -5.13 18.31
C ALA A 191 1.77 -4.39 18.50
N SER A 192 2.67 -4.53 17.52
CA SER A 192 3.95 -3.83 17.44
C SER A 192 4.29 -3.55 15.98
N ILE A 193 4.98 -2.44 15.70
CA ILE A 193 5.30 -2.01 14.34
C ILE A 193 6.79 -1.72 14.25
N GLU A 194 7.45 -2.34 13.27
CA GLU A 194 8.85 -2.09 12.93
C GLU A 194 8.95 -1.57 11.49
N VAL A 195 9.55 -0.40 11.32
CA VAL A 195 9.70 0.26 10.03
C VAL A 195 11.07 -0.05 9.46
N CYS A 196 11.05 -0.67 8.28
CA CYS A 196 12.18 -1.22 7.57
C CYS A 196 12.41 -0.47 6.25
N TYR A 197 13.67 -0.16 5.95
CA TYR A 197 14.09 0.39 4.65
C TYR A 197 15.57 0.10 4.43
N ALA A 198 16.00 0.20 3.18
CA ALA A 198 17.42 0.13 2.83
C ALA A 198 17.85 1.40 2.10
N THR A 199 19.11 1.78 2.24
CA THR A 199 19.75 2.78 1.37
C THR A 199 20.93 2.15 0.66
N SER A 200 21.17 2.46 -0.62
CA SER A 200 22.42 2.02 -1.25
C SER A 200 23.60 2.75 -0.60
N LEU A 201 24.72 2.05 -0.41
CA LEU A 201 25.99 2.70 -0.13
C LEU A 201 26.60 3.23 -1.44
N PRO A 202 27.44 4.29 -1.38
CA PRO A 202 28.19 4.74 -2.54
C PRO A 202 28.97 3.57 -3.13
N ASP A 203 29.04 3.50 -4.45
CA ASP A 203 29.90 2.52 -5.12
C ASP A 203 31.35 2.78 -4.71
N THR A 204 31.89 1.94 -3.84
CA THR A 204 33.26 2.05 -3.35
C THR A 204 34.27 1.39 -4.30
N GLY A 205 33.82 0.86 -5.45
CA GLY A 205 34.66 0.15 -6.41
C GLY A 205 35.18 -1.20 -5.91
N TYR A 206 34.69 -1.68 -4.75
CA TYR A 206 35.09 -2.97 -4.20
C TYR A 206 34.43 -4.14 -4.95
N PRO A 207 35.18 -5.20 -5.29
CA PRO A 207 34.62 -6.42 -5.86
C PRO A 207 33.70 -7.09 -4.82
N GLY A 208 32.39 -6.95 -4.99
CA GLY A 208 31.38 -7.44 -4.05
C GLY A 208 29.93 -7.06 -4.36
N GLY A 209 29.69 -6.17 -5.34
CA GLY A 209 28.35 -5.71 -5.73
C GLY A 209 27.84 -4.55 -4.89
N VAL A 210 26.63 -4.06 -5.22
CA VAL A 210 25.98 -2.95 -4.51
C VAL A 210 25.74 -3.34 -3.05
N GLN A 211 26.35 -2.61 -2.12
CA GLN A 211 26.10 -2.80 -0.69
C GLN A 211 24.87 -1.99 -0.26
N TYR A 212 24.04 -2.61 0.58
CA TYR A 212 22.88 -1.98 1.17
C TYR A 212 23.13 -1.69 2.65
N ARG A 213 22.67 -0.53 3.09
CA ARG A 213 22.55 -0.22 4.51
C ARG A 213 21.11 -0.46 4.92
N ASP A 214 20.88 -1.64 5.46
CA ASP A 214 19.60 -2.06 5.99
C ASP A 214 19.32 -1.33 7.33
N ARG A 215 18.07 -0.90 7.51
CA ARG A 215 17.59 -0.21 8.71
C ARG A 215 16.26 -0.83 9.15
N SER A 216 16.20 -1.21 10.42
CA SER A 216 14.96 -1.55 11.12
C SER A 216 14.82 -0.65 12.35
N LEU A 217 13.67 -0.01 12.51
CA LEU A 217 13.37 0.89 13.61
C LEU A 217 11.99 0.57 14.19
N HIS A 218 11.89 0.44 15.52
CA HIS A 218 10.59 0.46 16.18
C HIS A 218 9.84 1.76 15.84
N TRP A 219 8.50 1.71 15.73
CA TRP A 219 7.66 2.83 15.31
C TRP A 219 8.01 4.16 15.98
N ASP A 220 8.11 4.21 17.30
CA ASP A 220 8.41 5.47 18.01
C ASP A 220 9.78 6.05 17.66
N ALA A 221 10.78 5.20 17.45
CA ALA A 221 12.11 5.62 17.01
C ALA A 221 12.06 6.16 15.56
N PHE A 222 11.29 5.49 14.69
CA PHE A 222 11.04 5.97 13.33
C PHE A 222 10.34 7.33 13.33
N ILE A 223 9.26 7.50 14.10
CA ILE A 223 8.53 8.76 14.24
C ILE A 223 9.43 9.86 14.81
N GLY A 224 10.24 9.55 15.82
CA GLY A 224 11.27 10.47 16.35
C GLY A 224 12.25 10.92 15.27
N LYS A 225 12.72 9.99 14.42
CA LYS A 225 13.63 10.29 13.30
C LYS A 225 12.98 11.21 12.26
N ILE A 226 11.77 10.91 11.79
CA ILE A 226 11.15 11.65 10.69
C ILE A 226 10.59 13.02 11.11
N ARG A 227 10.25 13.22 12.40
CA ARG A 227 9.85 14.54 12.91
C ARG A 227 10.99 15.55 12.77
N GLY A 228 12.23 15.11 13.00
CA GLY A 228 13.39 15.98 12.97
C GLY A 228 13.27 17.17 13.94
N PRO A 229 14.11 18.21 13.76
CA PRO A 229 14.09 19.40 14.62
C PRO A 229 12.94 20.38 14.31
N ASP A 230 12.36 20.34 13.10
CA ASP A 230 11.32 21.29 12.67
C ASP A 230 9.91 20.76 12.96
N ARG A 231 9.42 21.05 14.17
CA ARG A 231 8.10 20.61 14.67
C ARG A 231 6.90 21.34 14.05
N LYS A 232 7.10 22.34 13.17
CA LYS A 232 6.05 23.28 12.75
C LYS A 232 5.38 22.97 11.41
N ARG A 233 5.82 21.95 10.66
CA ARG A 233 5.19 21.60 9.37
C ARG A 233 3.90 20.78 9.56
N GLY A 234 2.96 20.96 8.62
CA GLY A 234 1.74 20.16 8.53
C GLY A 234 2.03 18.66 8.55
N ARG A 235 1.13 17.89 9.15
CA ARG A 235 1.35 16.45 9.37
C ARG A 235 0.94 15.67 8.10
N THR A 236 1.93 15.26 7.31
CA THR A 236 1.76 14.47 6.08
C THR A 236 2.30 13.05 6.24
N GLY A 237 1.89 12.15 5.33
CA GLY A 237 2.41 10.79 5.21
C GLY A 237 2.46 10.05 6.54
N ALA A 238 3.65 9.59 6.92
CA ALA A 238 3.87 8.85 8.17
C ALA A 238 3.42 9.59 9.44
N LEU A 239 3.52 10.92 9.48
CA LEU A 239 3.11 11.71 10.65
C LEU A 239 1.58 11.78 10.79
N ARG A 240 0.85 11.84 9.67
CA ARG A 240 -0.62 11.72 9.66
C ARG A 240 -1.04 10.33 10.14
N MET A 241 -0.38 9.28 9.65
CA MET A 241 -0.63 7.90 10.09
C MET A 241 -0.39 7.74 11.60
N ASN A 242 0.71 8.31 12.12
CA ASN A 242 0.98 8.30 13.56
C ASN A 242 -0.12 8.96 14.39
N ASP A 243 -0.74 10.02 13.89
CA ASP A 243 -1.87 10.61 14.60
C ASP A 243 -3.07 9.67 14.57
N GLN A 244 -3.42 9.11 13.41
CA GLN A 244 -4.51 8.14 13.30
C GLN A 244 -4.36 6.96 14.27
N LEU A 245 -3.14 6.41 14.40
CA LEU A 245 -2.86 5.35 15.36
C LEU A 245 -3.07 5.73 16.83
N LYS A 246 -2.92 7.02 17.20
CA LYS A 246 -3.20 7.48 18.58
C LYS A 246 -4.69 7.56 18.89
N TRP A 247 -5.53 7.61 17.87
CA TRP A 247 -6.98 7.66 18.00
C TRP A 247 -7.64 6.32 17.73
N LYS A 248 -6.88 5.28 17.36
CA LYS A 248 -7.41 3.96 16.98
C LYS A 248 -8.28 3.29 18.07
N ASP A 249 -8.05 3.64 19.33
CA ASP A 249 -8.77 3.10 20.49
C ASP A 249 -9.85 4.07 21.03
N LYS A 250 -10.10 5.20 20.37
CA LYS A 250 -10.96 6.30 20.86
C LYS A 250 -12.32 6.39 20.15
N GLY A 251 -13.00 5.26 20.03
CA GLY A 251 -14.40 5.19 19.58
C GLY A 251 -14.65 4.08 18.58
N SER A 252 -15.94 3.75 18.44
CA SER A 252 -16.44 2.94 17.32
C SER A 252 -16.24 3.69 16.01
N HIS A 253 -15.66 3.03 15.00
CA HIS A 253 -15.59 3.57 13.65
C HIS A 253 -16.70 2.91 12.82
N THR A 254 -17.62 3.72 12.31
CA THR A 254 -18.60 3.26 11.31
C THR A 254 -17.98 3.28 9.91
N LEU A 255 -18.50 2.47 8.98
CA LEU A 255 -17.98 2.44 7.61
C LEU A 255 -18.05 3.82 6.96
N ARG A 256 -19.15 4.55 7.19
CA ARG A 256 -19.32 5.94 6.73
C ARG A 256 -18.15 6.82 7.19
N SER A 257 -17.87 6.83 8.49
CA SER A 257 -16.80 7.68 9.04
C SER A 257 -15.42 7.34 8.48
N LEU A 258 -15.16 6.06 8.21
CA LEU A 258 -13.90 5.59 7.62
C LEU A 258 -13.79 6.00 6.16
N LEU A 259 -14.87 5.87 5.38
CA LEU A 259 -14.90 6.28 3.97
C LEU A 259 -14.62 7.78 3.83
N GLU A 260 -15.20 8.61 4.69
CA GLU A 260 -14.96 10.06 4.72
C GLU A 260 -13.52 10.39 5.15
N ALA A 261 -13.05 9.82 6.27
CA ALA A 261 -11.72 10.09 6.82
C ALA A 261 -10.58 9.63 5.89
N HIS A 262 -10.83 8.61 5.07
CA HIS A 262 -9.85 7.97 4.20
C HIS A 262 -10.24 8.01 2.71
N HIS A 263 -11.05 8.99 2.29
CA HIS A 263 -11.44 9.16 0.89
C HIS A 263 -10.21 9.33 -0.04
N ASP A 264 -9.15 9.97 0.43
CA ASP A 264 -7.88 10.14 -0.31
C ASP A 264 -6.97 8.91 -0.34
N ALA A 265 -7.28 7.84 0.40
CA ALA A 265 -6.40 6.68 0.49
C ALA A 265 -6.45 5.83 -0.79
N LEU A 266 -5.30 5.42 -1.30
CA LEU A 266 -5.14 4.80 -2.60
C LEU A 266 -5.33 3.28 -2.55
N CYS A 267 -6.06 2.77 -3.54
CA CYS A 267 -6.22 1.34 -3.80
C CYS A 267 -6.28 1.09 -5.29
N LYS A 268 -5.78 -0.07 -5.73
CA LYS A 268 -5.76 -0.45 -7.15
C LYS A 268 -7.13 -0.94 -7.63
N ASN A 269 -7.82 -1.75 -6.82
CA ASN A 269 -9.17 -2.19 -7.09
C ASN A 269 -10.15 -1.26 -6.34
N PRO A 270 -11.12 -0.60 -7.02
CA PRO A 270 -12.06 0.28 -6.34
C PRO A 270 -12.87 -0.40 -5.23
N ARG A 271 -13.12 -1.72 -5.34
CA ARG A 271 -13.81 -2.52 -4.30
C ARG A 271 -13.09 -2.46 -2.96
N ASP A 272 -11.76 -2.29 -2.99
CA ASP A 272 -10.95 -2.22 -1.78
C ASP A 272 -11.35 -1.02 -0.91
N LYS A 273 -11.92 0.06 -1.46
CA LYS A 273 -12.46 1.15 -0.63
C LYS A 273 -13.48 0.68 0.39
N VAL A 274 -14.32 -0.27 0.00
CA VAL A 274 -15.31 -0.88 0.90
C VAL A 274 -14.65 -2.01 1.67
N TYR A 275 -14.11 -3.02 1.00
CA TYR A 275 -13.56 -4.23 1.66
C TYR A 275 -12.40 -3.92 2.61
N GLY A 276 -11.57 -2.96 2.22
CA GLY A 276 -10.43 -2.46 2.98
C GLY A 276 -10.79 -1.61 4.20
N LEU A 277 -12.04 -1.15 4.33
CA LEU A 277 -12.50 -0.38 5.49
C LEU A 277 -13.53 -1.14 6.33
N ALA A 278 -14.33 -2.03 5.70
CA ALA A 278 -15.29 -2.89 6.37
C ALA A 278 -14.64 -3.77 7.46
N GLY A 279 -13.39 -4.21 7.25
CA GLY A 279 -12.63 -4.97 8.27
C GLY A 279 -12.28 -4.19 9.54
N LEU A 280 -12.47 -2.87 9.55
CA LEU A 280 -12.27 -1.99 10.70
C LEU A 280 -13.58 -1.49 11.31
N ALA A 281 -14.64 -1.51 10.52
CA ALA A 281 -15.88 -0.86 10.87
C ALA A 281 -16.73 -1.74 11.79
N GLU A 282 -17.22 -1.18 12.90
CA GLU A 282 -18.00 -1.94 13.89
C GLU A 282 -19.36 -2.36 13.32
N ASP A 283 -19.93 -1.53 12.46
CA ASP A 283 -21.18 -1.75 11.72
C ASP A 283 -21.03 -2.69 10.52
N CYS A 284 -19.85 -3.29 10.32
CA CYS A 284 -19.55 -4.22 9.21
C CYS A 284 -19.17 -5.63 9.67
N TYR A 285 -19.48 -6.01 10.92
CA TYR A 285 -19.20 -7.36 11.39
C TYR A 285 -19.93 -8.41 10.53
N GLY A 286 -19.17 -9.30 9.89
CA GLY A 286 -19.74 -10.33 9.00
C GLY A 286 -20.02 -9.87 7.56
N PHE A 287 -19.56 -8.68 7.17
CA PHE A 287 -19.74 -8.16 5.82
C PHE A 287 -19.19 -9.12 4.74
N PRO A 288 -19.97 -9.46 3.68
CA PRO A 288 -19.55 -10.41 2.66
C PRO A 288 -18.56 -9.78 1.67
N VAL A 289 -17.31 -10.23 1.72
CA VAL A 289 -16.28 -9.87 0.72
C VAL A 289 -16.39 -10.80 -0.49
N ASP A 290 -16.56 -10.23 -1.69
CA ASP A 290 -16.57 -10.99 -2.93
C ASP A 290 -15.98 -10.24 -4.14
N TYR A 291 -14.75 -10.59 -4.51
CA TYR A 291 -14.08 -9.99 -5.65
C TYR A 291 -14.65 -10.41 -7.02
N ALA A 292 -15.58 -11.37 -7.09
CA ALA A 292 -16.30 -11.72 -8.31
C ALA A 292 -17.41 -10.72 -8.66
N LYS A 293 -17.94 -9.99 -7.66
CA LYS A 293 -19.04 -9.03 -7.85
C LYS A 293 -18.61 -7.80 -8.62
N SER A 294 -19.51 -7.22 -9.40
CA SER A 294 -19.36 -5.90 -10.03
C SER A 294 -19.34 -4.78 -8.98
N LEU A 295 -18.88 -3.58 -9.36
CA LEU A 295 -18.89 -2.42 -8.46
C LEU A 295 -20.31 -2.02 -8.04
N PHE A 296 -21.30 -2.19 -8.94
CA PHE A 296 -22.71 -1.97 -8.63
C PHE A 296 -23.23 -2.95 -7.59
N GLU A 297 -22.91 -4.25 -7.72
CA GLU A 297 -23.30 -5.25 -6.71
C GLU A 297 -22.66 -4.95 -5.36
N VAL A 298 -21.36 -4.60 -5.32
CA VAL A 298 -20.71 -4.21 -4.05
C VAL A 298 -21.38 -2.99 -3.43
N TRP A 299 -21.70 -1.98 -4.23
CA TRP A 299 -22.42 -0.79 -3.77
C TRP A 299 -23.80 -1.15 -3.18
N ALA A 300 -24.60 -1.95 -3.91
CA ALA A 300 -25.94 -2.35 -3.50
C ALA A 300 -25.91 -3.24 -2.24
N ASP A 301 -25.03 -4.23 -2.21
CA ASP A 301 -24.85 -5.12 -1.04
C ASP A 301 -24.44 -4.33 0.21
N THR A 302 -23.60 -3.31 0.05
CA THR A 302 -23.15 -2.47 1.18
C THR A 302 -24.31 -1.69 1.78
N LEU A 303 -25.15 -1.10 0.92
CA LEU A 303 -26.34 -0.37 1.36
C LEU A 303 -27.33 -1.30 2.04
N GLN A 304 -27.63 -2.44 1.40
CA GLN A 304 -28.55 -3.43 1.95
C GLN A 304 -28.06 -3.95 3.30
N PHE A 305 -26.77 -4.29 3.41
CA PHE A 305 -26.18 -4.78 4.64
C PHE A 305 -26.28 -3.77 5.80
N LEU A 306 -25.97 -2.49 5.55
CA LEU A 306 -26.05 -1.46 6.58
C LEU A 306 -27.51 -1.11 6.95
N GLN A 307 -28.42 -1.18 5.99
CA GLN A 307 -29.86 -1.00 6.23
C GLN A 307 -30.43 -2.13 7.08
N ASP A 308 -30.15 -3.39 6.72
CA ASP A 308 -30.58 -4.58 7.46
C ASP A 308 -29.98 -4.64 8.86
N GLY A 309 -28.76 -4.12 9.03
CA GLY A 309 -28.10 -3.97 10.34
C GLY A 309 -28.67 -2.83 11.21
N GLY A 310 -29.62 -2.04 10.70
CA GLY A 310 -30.20 -0.90 11.43
C GLY A 310 -29.24 0.29 11.57
N HIS A 311 -28.23 0.39 10.71
CA HIS A 311 -27.23 1.47 10.70
C HIS A 311 -27.62 2.64 9.78
N VAL A 312 -28.80 2.58 9.17
CA VAL A 312 -29.40 3.63 8.35
C VAL A 312 -30.67 4.12 9.05
N LYS A 313 -30.76 5.43 9.32
CA LYS A 313 -31.84 6.02 10.13
C LYS A 313 -33.12 6.27 9.36
N ASP A 314 -33.00 6.82 8.17
CA ASP A 314 -34.09 7.23 7.30
C ASP A 314 -33.65 7.25 5.83
N GLU A 315 -34.57 7.61 4.95
CA GLU A 315 -34.34 7.66 3.50
C GLU A 315 -33.28 8.70 3.11
N ALA A 316 -33.22 9.84 3.80
CA ALA A 316 -32.20 10.86 3.52
C ALA A 316 -30.79 10.35 3.90
N ASP A 317 -30.66 9.69 5.06
CA ASP A 317 -29.42 9.04 5.49
C ASP A 317 -28.96 7.96 4.49
N LEU A 318 -29.90 7.18 3.95
CA LEU A 318 -29.63 6.16 2.92
C LEU A 318 -29.08 6.80 1.64
N LEU A 319 -29.69 7.87 1.15
CA LEU A 319 -29.27 8.59 -0.06
C LEU A 319 -27.88 9.22 0.11
N ASP A 320 -27.61 9.81 1.28
CA ASP A 320 -26.29 10.35 1.61
C ASP A 320 -25.23 9.24 1.65
N LEU A 321 -25.54 8.09 2.26
CA LEU A 321 -24.63 6.93 2.30
C LEU A 321 -24.34 6.42 0.89
N ALA A 322 -25.38 6.30 0.08
CA ALA A 322 -25.31 5.84 -1.30
C ALA A 322 -24.38 6.72 -2.15
N ALA A 323 -24.45 8.05 -1.97
CA ALA A 323 -23.58 9.00 -2.65
C ALA A 323 -22.10 8.83 -2.22
N ILE A 324 -21.84 8.68 -0.91
CA ILE A 324 -20.48 8.46 -0.39
C ILE A 324 -19.89 7.16 -0.96
N LEU A 325 -20.64 6.06 -0.91
CA LEU A 325 -20.20 4.76 -1.43
C LEU A 325 -19.94 4.81 -2.94
N MET A 326 -20.84 5.44 -3.70
CA MET A 326 -20.68 5.58 -5.14
C MET A 326 -19.40 6.35 -5.49
N ASN A 327 -19.14 7.46 -4.80
CA ASN A 327 -17.91 8.23 -4.99
C ASN A 327 -16.66 7.41 -4.60
N ALA A 328 -16.72 6.66 -3.49
CA ALA A 328 -15.62 5.80 -3.07
C ALA A 328 -15.32 4.71 -4.11
N LEU A 329 -16.34 4.13 -4.75
CA LEU A 329 -16.20 3.08 -5.76
C LEU A 329 -15.84 3.61 -7.16
N GLY A 330 -15.54 4.90 -7.29
CA GLY A 330 -15.05 5.52 -8.53
C GLY A 330 -16.11 6.27 -9.34
N GLY A 331 -17.28 6.50 -8.74
CA GLY A 331 -18.32 7.37 -9.27
C GLY A 331 -19.33 6.68 -10.19
N PRO A 332 -20.35 7.42 -10.66
CA PRO A 332 -21.54 6.87 -11.32
C PRO A 332 -21.23 6.07 -12.59
N SER A 333 -20.18 6.47 -13.32
CA SER A 333 -19.78 5.78 -14.57
C SER A 333 -19.23 4.37 -14.36
N GLN A 334 -18.71 4.08 -13.16
CA GLN A 334 -18.15 2.78 -12.80
C GLN A 334 -19.19 1.88 -12.13
N VAL A 335 -20.13 2.49 -11.41
CA VAL A 335 -21.17 1.81 -10.63
C VAL A 335 -22.48 1.78 -11.44
N MET A 336 -22.43 1.24 -12.66
CA MET A 336 -23.62 1.12 -13.51
C MET A 336 -24.38 -0.19 -13.23
N PRO A 337 -25.72 -0.15 -13.12
CA PRO A 337 -26.52 -1.36 -13.00
C PRO A 337 -26.40 -2.22 -14.28
N PRO A 338 -26.51 -3.56 -14.16
CA PRO A 338 -26.63 -4.43 -15.32
C PRO A 338 -27.81 -4.02 -16.23
N PRO A 339 -27.70 -4.15 -17.55
CA PRO A 339 -28.79 -3.85 -18.47
C PRO A 339 -30.08 -4.61 -18.08
N GLY A 340 -31.20 -3.88 -17.95
CA GLY A 340 -32.49 -4.46 -17.57
C GLY A 340 -32.79 -4.49 -16.07
N THR A 341 -31.91 -3.96 -15.23
CA THR A 341 -32.17 -3.79 -13.79
C THR A 341 -33.11 -2.60 -13.57
N SER A 342 -34.36 -2.87 -13.16
CA SER A 342 -35.29 -1.84 -12.68
C SER A 342 -34.90 -1.47 -11.25
N CYS A 343 -34.05 -0.47 -11.06
CA CYS A 343 -33.71 0.03 -9.73
C CYS A 343 -34.43 1.36 -9.47
N SER A 344 -35.33 1.40 -8.49
CA SER A 344 -36.00 2.64 -8.03
C SER A 344 -34.99 3.73 -7.66
N VAL A 345 -33.84 3.31 -7.14
CA VAL A 345 -32.72 4.17 -6.72
C VAL A 345 -32.02 4.82 -7.93
N GLU A 346 -32.12 4.26 -9.15
CA GLU A 346 -31.50 4.81 -10.36
C GLU A 346 -32.07 6.20 -10.73
N LEU A 347 -33.37 6.41 -10.52
CA LEU A 347 -34.05 7.66 -10.85
C LEU A 347 -33.74 8.78 -9.85
N GLU A 348 -33.59 8.45 -8.56
CA GLU A 348 -33.22 9.42 -7.52
C GLU A 348 -31.71 9.73 -7.51
N LEU A 349 -30.85 8.73 -7.73
CA LEU A 349 -29.39 8.93 -7.83
C LEU A 349 -28.98 9.80 -9.02
N ARG A 350 -29.71 9.70 -10.16
CA ARG A 350 -29.52 10.61 -11.30
C ARG A 350 -29.90 12.06 -10.98
N GLY A 351 -30.74 12.30 -9.97
CA GLY A 351 -31.15 13.63 -9.51
C GLY A 351 -30.24 14.24 -8.43
N LEU A 352 -29.47 13.43 -7.70
CA LEU A 352 -28.70 13.84 -6.51
C LEU A 352 -27.23 14.24 -6.79
N LEU A 353 -26.70 13.97 -7.99
CA LEU A 353 -25.29 14.25 -8.30
C LEU A 353 -25.19 15.29 -9.43
N PRO A 354 -24.60 16.48 -9.18
CA PRO A 354 -24.33 17.42 -10.26
C PRO A 354 -23.40 16.78 -11.28
N VAL A 355 -23.84 16.79 -12.54
CA VAL A 355 -23.05 16.38 -13.70
C VAL A 355 -21.73 17.16 -13.68
N GLY A 356 -20.62 16.51 -13.36
CA GLY A 356 -19.28 17.12 -13.45
C GLY A 356 -18.30 16.82 -12.32
N THR A 357 -18.66 16.14 -11.23
CA THR A 357 -17.68 15.82 -10.18
C THR A 357 -17.03 14.46 -10.44
N MET A 358 -16.06 14.41 -11.35
CA MET A 358 -15.10 13.32 -11.37
C MET A 358 -14.23 13.41 -10.12
N ALA A 359 -14.58 12.67 -9.07
CA ALA A 359 -13.58 12.35 -8.06
C ALA A 359 -12.54 11.48 -8.78
N LYS A 360 -11.27 11.91 -8.75
CA LYS A 360 -10.16 11.07 -9.22
C LYS A 360 -10.27 9.75 -8.48
N ILE A 361 -10.68 8.69 -9.19
CA ILE A 361 -10.29 7.32 -8.84
C ILE A 361 -8.79 7.42 -8.60
N GLY A 362 -8.33 6.91 -7.46
CA GLY A 362 -6.92 6.96 -7.10
C GLY A 362 -6.02 6.70 -8.31
N PRO A 363 -4.82 7.31 -8.34
CA PRO A 363 -3.90 7.29 -9.47
C PRO A 363 -3.88 5.90 -10.12
N THR A 364 -4.01 5.85 -11.43
CA THR A 364 -3.74 4.65 -12.23
C THR A 364 -2.37 4.09 -11.83
N THR A 365 -2.09 2.81 -12.12
CA THR A 365 -0.76 2.23 -11.87
C THR A 365 0.35 3.15 -12.40
N ASP A 366 0.11 3.80 -13.55
CA ASP A 366 1.00 4.79 -14.16
C ASP A 366 1.13 6.07 -13.31
N ASP A 367 0.03 6.67 -12.85
CA ASP A 367 0.06 7.83 -11.95
C ASP A 367 0.76 7.54 -10.59
N MET A 368 0.85 6.27 -10.19
CA MET A 368 1.62 5.83 -9.02
C MET A 368 3.12 5.59 -9.33
N MET A 369 3.44 5.22 -10.57
CA MET A 369 4.80 5.05 -11.09
C MET A 369 5.46 6.41 -11.44
N VAL A 370 4.68 7.44 -11.78
CA VAL A 370 5.20 8.77 -12.19
C VAL A 370 5.91 9.52 -11.04
N SER A 371 5.87 9.04 -9.80
CA SER A 371 6.71 9.60 -8.73
C SER A 371 8.20 9.30 -8.89
N SER A 372 8.58 8.39 -9.80
CA SER A 372 9.98 8.12 -10.18
C SER A 372 10.37 8.62 -11.58
N GLU A 373 9.44 9.14 -12.38
CA GLU A 373 9.72 9.64 -13.73
C GLU A 373 8.98 10.97 -13.99
N SER A 374 9.52 12.10 -13.55
CA SER A 374 9.11 13.41 -14.06
C SER A 374 10.35 14.25 -14.37
N GLY A 375 10.92 14.00 -15.55
CA GLY A 375 12.14 14.62 -16.02
C GLY A 375 12.10 15.02 -17.49
N THR A 376 11.03 15.64 -17.97
CA THR A 376 11.11 16.57 -19.13
C THR A 376 9.80 17.33 -19.32
N THR A 377 9.76 18.60 -18.91
CA THR A 377 8.81 19.56 -19.48
C THR A 377 9.55 20.41 -20.50
N GLY A 378 9.18 20.22 -21.78
CA GLY A 378 9.55 21.11 -22.86
C GLY A 378 9.02 22.51 -22.59
N ARG A 379 9.90 23.51 -22.75
CA ARG A 379 9.54 24.93 -22.74
C ARG A 379 8.50 25.23 -23.83
N PRO A 380 7.47 26.04 -23.57
CA PRO A 380 6.72 26.67 -24.65
C PRO A 380 7.56 27.79 -25.26
N ALA A 381 7.61 27.79 -26.59
CA ALA A 381 8.24 28.83 -27.41
C ALA A 381 7.58 30.20 -27.17
N SER A 382 8.42 31.21 -27.01
CA SER A 382 8.07 32.63 -26.94
C SER A 382 7.39 33.09 -28.23
N ILE A 383 6.16 33.60 -28.11
CA ILE A 383 5.44 34.32 -29.16
C ILE A 383 6.07 35.70 -29.32
N GLY A 384 6.42 36.04 -30.57
CA GLY A 384 7.14 37.25 -30.94
C GLY A 384 6.34 38.54 -30.73
N ALA A 385 7.00 39.55 -30.19
CA ALA A 385 6.52 40.92 -30.18
C ALA A 385 6.70 41.53 -31.58
N ALA A 386 5.59 41.94 -32.18
CA ALA A 386 5.54 42.65 -33.45
C ALA A 386 6.07 44.09 -33.29
N ASP A 387 7.11 44.38 -34.05
CA ASP A 387 7.63 45.72 -34.33
C ASP A 387 6.59 46.50 -35.16
N THR A 388 6.04 47.58 -34.60
CA THR A 388 5.25 48.55 -35.35
C THR A 388 5.81 49.95 -35.11
N ARG A 389 6.74 50.34 -36.00
CA ARG A 389 7.01 51.74 -36.35
C ARG A 389 5.70 52.45 -36.69
N ARG A 390 5.38 53.54 -35.97
CA ARG A 390 4.78 54.73 -36.58
C ARG A 390 5.13 56.00 -35.78
N SER A 391 6.03 56.75 -36.40
CA SER A 391 6.18 58.21 -36.37
C SER A 391 4.99 59.01 -35.82
N ARG A 392 5.25 59.89 -34.86
CA ARG A 392 4.60 61.20 -34.77
C ARG A 392 5.51 62.25 -34.13
N THR A 393 5.93 63.17 -34.98
CA THR A 393 6.42 64.52 -34.73
C THR A 393 5.46 65.30 -33.85
N ARG A 394 5.99 66.10 -32.90
CA ARG A 394 5.67 67.54 -32.80
C ARG A 394 6.47 68.22 -31.67
N ALA A 395 7.03 69.37 -32.07
CA ALA A 395 7.30 70.62 -31.35
C ALA A 395 8.27 70.57 -30.17
#